data_AF-A0A292SEJ9-F1
#
_entry.id   AF-A0A292SEJ9-F1
#
_cell.length_a   1.000
_cell.length_b   1.000
_cell.length_c   1.000
_cell.angle_alpha   90.00
_cell.angle_beta   90.00
_cell.angle_gamma   90.00
#
_symmetry.space_group_name_H-M   'P 1'
#
loop_
_entity.id
_entity.type
_entity.pdbx_description
1 polymer ?
#
loop_
_entity_poly.entity_id
_entity_poly.type
_entity_poly.pdbx_seq_one_letter_code
_entity_poly.pdbx_strand_id
1 'polypeptide(L)'
;KRIEDPVTAMKKNGYAARDLKVALKMAVKQAEFKSGKPIENKETIIDSAYKSATEAAVVKASMIMEFLKGLPGIPTMYSGDELGMTGYEEKAKNVYLQNRNALPWTETEGESDIAKYRRTVMSAMNGALKDRSNPELAPLNNGTPYALEVKAHNFTRSEAPARLEEIGKRINKINELLKTKKTDKALSAELKKLEEEKRLLSKDFAKIAYMMQSANGDMTVTLFNAGDVDFSNRCNYFEKYGLDTEEKRKKFFEENNIETINPDNKYIPILPKSEVDAIMLGAGIAIPVGTVFTNANARDKAEYVVKEIGGKLGIVKKDGGKIVMDGKTSKNGVMILKHIKNVIFKGAPKKKVYYNAQYNFVSNPYKQPEQTIEGEKLSILAK
;
A
#
# COMPACT_ATOMS: atom_id res chain seq x y z
N LYS A 1 32.02 35.46 -17.45
CA LYS A 1 30.73 34.84 -17.09
C LYS A 1 29.73 35.96 -16.80
N ARG A 2 28.64 36.09 -17.57
CA ARG A 2 27.56 37.04 -17.22
C ARG A 2 26.94 36.57 -15.91
N ILE A 3 27.01 37.41 -14.89
CA ILE A 3 26.36 37.17 -13.60
C ILE A 3 24.86 37.38 -13.84
N GLU A 4 24.07 36.38 -13.51
CA GLU A 4 22.62 36.42 -13.66
C GLU A 4 22.03 37.56 -12.81
N ASP A 5 21.02 38.24 -13.36
CA ASP A 5 20.33 39.34 -12.68
C ASP A 5 19.84 38.90 -11.28
N PRO A 6 20.16 39.64 -10.20
CA PRO A 6 19.83 39.26 -8.83
C PRO A 6 18.34 39.06 -8.57
N VAL A 7 17.47 39.78 -9.29
CA VAL A 7 16.01 39.65 -9.14
C VAL A 7 15.54 38.35 -9.78
N THR A 8 16.11 37.97 -10.92
CA THR A 8 15.88 36.69 -11.60
C THR A 8 16.44 35.52 -10.79
N ALA A 9 17.63 35.69 -10.21
CA ALA A 9 18.23 34.74 -9.28
C ALA A 9 17.43 34.62 -7.96
N MET A 10 16.84 35.71 -7.46
CA MET A 10 15.93 35.70 -6.30
C MET A 10 14.60 35.03 -6.62
N LYS A 11 14.01 35.27 -7.81
CA LYS A 11 12.77 34.58 -8.23
C LYS A 11 13.00 33.08 -8.39
N LYS A 12 14.14 32.65 -8.95
CA LYS A 12 14.55 31.23 -8.97
C LYS A 12 14.78 30.67 -7.57
N ASN A 13 15.31 31.48 -6.65
CA ASN A 13 15.46 31.13 -5.22
C ASN A 13 14.20 31.40 -4.37
N GLY A 14 13.06 31.80 -4.96
CA GLY A 14 11.88 32.26 -4.21
C GLY A 14 11.24 31.14 -3.37
N TYR A 15 11.45 29.89 -3.76
CA TYR A 15 10.99 28.70 -3.04
C TYR A 15 12.04 28.14 -2.08
N ALA A 16 13.33 28.47 -2.27
CA ALA A 16 14.50 28.21 -1.41
C ALA A 16 14.69 26.80 -0.79
N ALA A 17 13.82 25.83 -1.05
CA ALA A 17 13.99 24.46 -0.62
C ALA A 17 15.04 23.80 -1.51
N ARG A 18 16.10 23.30 -0.88
CA ARG A 18 17.15 22.52 -1.52
C ARG A 18 16.91 21.08 -1.19
N ASP A 19 16.57 20.29 -2.20
CA ASP A 19 16.45 18.85 -2.05
C ASP A 19 17.82 18.22 -1.74
N LEU A 20 17.81 16.97 -1.28
CA LEU A 20 19.02 16.27 -0.88
C LEU A 20 20.03 16.17 -2.02
N LYS A 21 19.56 16.00 -3.26
CA LYS A 21 20.46 15.90 -4.42
C LYS A 21 21.19 17.22 -4.68
N VAL A 22 20.48 18.34 -4.60
CA VAL A 22 21.07 19.69 -4.71
C VAL A 22 22.04 19.93 -3.56
N ALA A 23 21.69 19.53 -2.33
CA ALA A 23 22.59 19.64 -1.18
C ALA A 23 23.90 18.83 -1.38
N LEU A 24 23.79 17.60 -1.89
CA LEU A 24 24.95 16.76 -2.23
C LEU A 24 25.83 17.40 -3.32
N LYS A 25 25.22 17.93 -4.39
CA LYS A 25 25.94 18.68 -5.45
C LYS A 25 26.71 19.87 -4.88
N MET A 26 26.10 20.60 -3.95
CA MET A 26 26.72 21.74 -3.28
C MET A 26 27.89 21.31 -2.38
N ALA A 27 27.73 20.23 -1.62
CA ALA A 27 28.77 19.70 -0.74
C ALA A 27 30.00 19.24 -1.54
N VAL A 28 29.80 18.50 -2.63
CA VAL A 28 30.88 18.08 -3.54
C VAL A 28 31.61 19.29 -4.12
N LYS A 29 30.88 20.30 -4.59
CA LYS A 29 31.47 21.53 -5.12
C LYS A 29 32.28 22.29 -4.08
N GLN A 30 31.82 22.32 -2.83
CA GLN A 30 32.56 22.93 -1.73
C GLN A 30 33.83 22.14 -1.39
N ALA A 31 33.78 20.81 -1.46
CA ALA A 31 34.95 19.94 -1.28
C ALA A 31 35.99 20.15 -2.38
N GLU A 32 35.58 20.23 -3.66
CA GLU A 32 36.47 20.58 -4.78
C GLU A 32 37.12 21.95 -4.56
N PHE A 33 36.34 22.94 -4.12
CA PHE A 33 36.84 24.29 -3.84
C PHE A 33 37.87 24.32 -2.71
N LYS A 34 37.61 23.62 -1.59
CA LYS A 34 38.52 23.58 -0.43
C LYS A 34 39.78 22.77 -0.70
N SER A 35 39.68 21.67 -1.45
CA SER A 35 40.80 20.79 -1.76
C SER A 35 41.65 21.29 -2.92
N GLY A 36 41.12 22.19 -3.76
CA GLY A 36 41.76 22.64 -4.99
C GLY A 36 41.87 21.57 -6.07
N LYS A 37 41.23 20.40 -5.87
CA LYS A 37 41.29 19.25 -6.78
C LYS A 37 39.88 18.85 -7.23
N PRO A 38 39.69 18.52 -8.52
CA PRO A 38 38.43 17.96 -8.98
C PRO A 38 38.19 16.58 -8.36
N ILE A 39 36.93 16.25 -8.11
CA ILE A 39 36.53 14.91 -7.65
C ILE A 39 36.15 14.08 -8.87
N GLU A 40 36.86 12.98 -9.11
CA GLU A 40 36.52 12.02 -10.16
C GLU A 40 35.17 11.33 -9.86
N ASN A 41 34.42 11.00 -10.91
CA ASN A 41 33.12 10.29 -10.83
C ASN A 41 32.08 10.96 -9.90
N LYS A 42 32.14 12.29 -9.75
CA LYS A 42 31.27 13.03 -8.83
C LYS A 42 29.78 12.79 -9.00
N GLU A 43 29.28 12.70 -10.24
CA GLU A 43 27.85 12.46 -10.48
C GLU A 43 27.43 11.07 -9.98
N THR A 44 28.26 10.04 -10.22
CA THR A 44 28.02 8.68 -9.70
C THR A 44 28.04 8.65 -8.17
N ILE A 45 28.96 9.39 -7.54
CA ILE A 45 29.00 9.51 -6.06
C ILE A 45 27.72 10.16 -5.54
N ILE A 46 27.28 11.26 -6.17
CA ILE A 46 26.05 11.98 -5.79
C ILE A 46 24.82 11.09 -5.96
N ASP A 47 24.69 10.41 -7.10
CA ASP A 47 23.55 9.55 -7.41
C ASP A 47 23.50 8.34 -6.46
N SER A 48 24.64 7.72 -6.19
CA SER A 48 24.74 6.60 -5.24
C SER A 48 24.41 7.02 -3.80
N ALA A 49 24.91 8.18 -3.37
CA ALA A 49 24.59 8.74 -2.05
C ALA A 49 23.09 9.09 -1.93
N TYR A 50 22.51 9.71 -2.97
CA TYR A 50 21.08 10.04 -3.00
C TYR A 50 20.22 8.77 -2.94
N LYS A 51 20.53 7.77 -3.77
CA LYS A 51 19.82 6.49 -3.76
C LYS A 51 19.89 5.85 -2.38
N SER A 52 21.09 5.69 -1.82
CA SER A 52 21.29 5.06 -0.52
C SER A 52 20.53 5.75 0.61
N ALA A 53 20.46 7.08 0.58
CA ALA A 53 19.75 7.87 1.58
C ALA A 53 18.21 7.81 1.45
N THR A 54 17.69 7.64 0.24
CA THR A 54 16.24 7.74 -0.04
C THR A 54 15.55 6.38 -0.17
N GLU A 55 16.28 5.31 -0.51
CA GLU A 55 15.72 4.01 -0.90
C GLU A 55 14.76 3.43 0.15
N ALA A 56 15.15 3.42 1.42
CA ALA A 56 14.32 2.90 2.50
C ALA A 56 13.02 3.70 2.68
N ALA A 57 13.08 5.03 2.55
CA ALA A 57 11.91 5.90 2.68
C ALA A 57 10.96 5.74 1.48
N VAL A 58 11.52 5.62 0.27
CA VAL A 58 10.75 5.40 -0.95
C VAL A 58 10.01 4.06 -0.91
N VAL A 59 10.64 2.99 -0.43
CA VAL A 59 9.95 1.69 -0.29
C VAL A 59 8.79 1.82 0.69
N LYS A 60 8.99 2.45 1.85
CA LYS A 60 7.90 2.70 2.81
C LYS A 60 6.76 3.51 2.18
N ALA A 61 7.08 4.56 1.44
CA ALA A 61 6.08 5.35 0.74
C ALA A 61 5.33 4.51 -0.33
N SER A 62 6.01 3.60 -1.04
CA SER A 62 5.35 2.68 -1.97
C SER A 62 4.41 1.70 -1.25
N MET A 63 4.77 1.23 -0.05
CA MET A 63 3.87 0.43 0.79
C MET A 63 2.63 1.23 1.21
N ILE A 64 2.81 2.51 1.59
CA ILE A 64 1.69 3.41 1.91
C ILE A 64 0.79 3.60 0.69
N MET A 65 1.34 3.80 -0.51
CA MET A 65 0.55 3.91 -1.74
C MET A 65 -0.23 2.62 -2.04
N GLU A 66 0.38 1.46 -1.83
CA GLU A 66 -0.30 0.17 -1.95
C GLU A 66 -1.43 0.02 -0.90
N PHE A 67 -1.26 0.62 0.28
CA PHE A 67 -2.30 0.67 1.31
C PHE A 67 -3.47 1.58 0.89
N LEU A 68 -3.16 2.79 0.42
CA LEU A 68 -4.14 3.77 -0.08
C LEU A 68 -4.97 3.21 -1.24
N LYS A 69 -4.36 2.39 -2.11
CA LYS A 69 -5.04 1.66 -3.20
C LYS A 69 -6.26 0.89 -2.71
N GLY A 70 -6.15 0.22 -1.56
CA GLY A 70 -7.18 -0.65 -1.01
C GLY A 70 -8.20 0.04 -0.10
N LEU A 71 -7.97 1.31 0.26
CA LEU A 71 -8.82 2.07 1.17
C LEU A 71 -9.99 2.75 0.45
N PRO A 72 -11.11 3.01 1.15
CA PRO A 72 -12.22 3.79 0.63
C PRO A 72 -11.77 5.25 0.40
N GLY A 73 -12.17 5.82 -0.73
CA GLY A 73 -11.83 7.20 -1.11
C GLY A 73 -10.87 7.28 -2.29
N ILE A 74 -10.38 8.49 -2.57
CA ILE A 74 -9.50 8.77 -3.70
C ILE A 74 -8.06 8.78 -3.19
N PRO A 75 -7.23 7.78 -3.53
CA PRO A 75 -5.83 7.84 -3.20
C PRO A 75 -5.19 9.00 -3.96
N THR A 76 -4.50 9.87 -3.23
CA THR A 76 -3.90 11.08 -3.77
C THR A 76 -2.39 11.00 -3.60
N MET A 77 -1.66 11.20 -4.68
CA MET A 77 -0.21 11.25 -4.69
C MET A 77 0.24 12.71 -4.79
N TYR A 78 1.11 13.15 -3.88
CA TYR A 78 1.66 14.49 -3.94
C TYR A 78 2.73 14.56 -5.05
N SER A 79 2.71 15.63 -5.85
CA SER A 79 3.62 15.74 -6.99
C SER A 79 5.08 15.71 -6.54
N GLY A 80 5.85 14.77 -7.08
CA GLY A 80 7.25 14.53 -6.73
C GLY A 80 7.46 13.29 -5.86
N ASP A 81 6.42 12.76 -5.20
CA ASP A 81 6.50 11.50 -4.45
C ASP A 81 6.79 10.32 -5.39
N GLU A 82 6.22 10.34 -6.60
CA GLU A 82 6.49 9.39 -7.68
C GLU A 82 7.94 9.43 -8.17
N LEU A 83 8.63 10.54 -7.91
CA LEU A 83 10.03 10.72 -8.28
C LEU A 83 10.96 10.46 -7.09
N GLY A 84 10.43 10.11 -5.91
CA GLY A 84 11.20 9.95 -4.68
C GLY A 84 11.88 11.24 -4.25
N MET A 85 11.23 12.39 -4.47
CA MET A 85 11.77 13.69 -4.09
C MET A 85 11.83 13.86 -2.58
N THR A 86 12.94 14.39 -2.10
CA THR A 86 13.07 14.83 -0.72
C THR A 86 12.50 16.24 -0.55
N GLY A 87 12.19 16.62 0.68
CA GLY A 87 11.85 18.00 1.05
C GLY A 87 13.07 18.93 1.02
N TYR A 88 13.30 19.69 2.09
CA TYR A 88 14.45 20.58 2.23
C TYR A 88 15.47 20.00 3.23
N GLU A 89 16.76 20.05 2.88
CA GLU A 89 17.86 19.69 3.78
C GLU A 89 18.50 20.93 4.45
N GLU A 90 18.18 22.14 3.98
CA GLU A 90 18.67 23.41 4.53
C GLU A 90 17.53 24.38 4.85
N LYS A 91 17.68 25.18 5.91
CA LYS A 91 16.68 26.19 6.35
C LYS A 91 16.15 27.01 5.16
N ALA A 92 14.95 26.68 4.72
CA ALA A 92 14.25 27.44 3.68
C ALA A 92 13.90 28.83 4.22
N LYS A 93 13.96 29.86 3.36
CA LYS A 93 13.53 31.22 3.72
C LYS A 93 12.07 31.28 4.16
N ASN A 94 11.25 30.36 3.65
CA ASN A 94 9.87 30.18 4.07
C ASN A 94 9.68 28.78 4.67
N VAL A 95 9.50 28.74 5.99
CA VAL A 95 9.27 27.51 6.76
C VAL A 95 7.95 26.82 6.44
N TYR A 96 7.06 27.44 5.66
CA TYR A 96 5.80 26.84 5.21
C TYR A 96 5.86 26.26 3.79
N LEU A 97 6.97 26.42 3.06
CA LEU A 97 7.17 25.94 1.68
C LEU A 97 8.20 24.79 1.59
N GLN A 98 8.24 23.95 2.62
CA GLN A 98 9.27 22.94 2.85
C GLN A 98 9.31 21.80 1.82
N ASN A 99 8.21 21.57 1.10
CA ASN A 99 8.02 20.45 0.19
C ASN A 99 7.62 20.88 -1.23
N ARG A 100 7.88 22.14 -1.61
CA ARG A 100 7.49 22.69 -2.94
C ARG A 100 8.70 22.84 -3.86
N ASN A 101 9.41 21.74 -4.08
CA ASN A 101 10.56 21.69 -4.97
C ASN A 101 10.11 21.66 -6.44
N ALA A 102 10.97 22.16 -7.34
CA ALA A 102 10.75 22.02 -8.78
C ALA A 102 10.88 20.53 -9.17
N LEU A 103 9.94 20.03 -9.98
CA LEU A 103 9.91 18.63 -10.39
C LEU A 103 11.06 18.33 -11.37
N PRO A 104 11.93 17.35 -11.08
CA PRO A 104 13.10 17.03 -11.89
C PRO A 104 12.73 16.05 -13.02
N TRP A 105 11.79 16.41 -13.90
CA TRP A 105 11.32 15.54 -14.99
C TRP A 105 12.45 15.07 -15.91
N THR A 106 13.42 15.94 -16.18
CA THR A 106 14.61 15.61 -16.99
C THR A 106 15.49 14.54 -16.33
N GLU A 107 15.40 14.34 -15.01
CA GLU A 107 16.11 13.27 -14.29
C GLU A 107 15.37 11.93 -14.37
N THR A 108 14.30 11.81 -15.16
CA THR A 108 13.71 10.53 -15.54
C THR A 108 14.13 10.08 -16.94
N GLU A 109 14.79 10.96 -17.69
CA GLU A 109 15.21 10.75 -19.06
C GLU A 109 16.65 10.20 -19.11
N GLY A 110 16.92 9.33 -20.10
CA GLY A 110 18.25 8.77 -20.33
C GLY A 110 18.62 7.59 -19.41
N GLU A 111 19.92 7.27 -19.39
CA GLU A 111 20.47 6.02 -18.84
C GLU A 111 21.33 6.19 -17.58
N SER A 112 21.32 7.39 -16.98
CA SER A 112 22.00 7.64 -15.71
C SER A 112 21.41 6.81 -14.56
N ASP A 113 22.21 6.58 -13.53
CA ASP A 113 21.79 5.79 -12.36
C ASP A 113 20.61 6.43 -11.65
N ILE A 114 20.59 7.76 -11.53
CA ILE A 114 19.43 8.49 -11.00
C ILE A 114 18.19 8.33 -11.88
N ALA A 115 18.33 8.33 -13.22
CA ALA A 115 17.18 8.16 -14.10
C ALA A 115 16.57 6.77 -13.97
N LYS A 116 17.40 5.73 -13.88
CA LYS A 116 16.96 4.36 -13.60
C LYS A 116 16.28 4.26 -12.23
N TYR A 117 16.87 4.88 -11.21
CA TYR A 117 16.31 4.91 -9.87
C TYR A 117 14.94 5.60 -9.84
N ARG A 118 14.83 6.84 -10.33
CA ARG A 118 13.55 7.58 -10.38
C ARG A 118 12.48 6.87 -11.21
N ARG A 119 12.84 6.26 -12.35
CA ARG A 119 11.91 5.42 -13.13
C ARG A 119 11.41 4.22 -12.32
N THR A 120 12.27 3.59 -11.52
CA THR A 120 11.88 2.48 -10.63
C THR A 120 10.90 2.97 -9.56
N VAL A 121 11.18 4.12 -8.92
CA VAL A 121 10.26 4.72 -7.93
C VAL A 121 8.91 5.03 -8.56
N MET A 122 8.92 5.69 -9.72
CA MET A 122 7.71 6.09 -10.42
C MET A 122 6.88 4.87 -10.84
N SER A 123 7.53 3.82 -11.32
CA SER A 123 6.86 2.56 -11.67
C SER A 123 6.22 1.90 -10.44
N ALA A 124 6.90 1.90 -9.29
CA ALA A 124 6.37 1.33 -8.05
C ALA A 124 5.16 2.13 -7.53
N MET A 125 5.27 3.45 -7.46
CA MET A 125 4.21 4.36 -6.96
C MET A 125 2.98 4.36 -7.87
N ASN A 126 3.17 4.54 -9.18
CA ASN A 126 2.07 4.54 -10.13
C ASN A 126 1.48 3.14 -10.30
N GLY A 127 2.34 2.10 -10.25
CA GLY A 127 1.92 0.71 -10.28
C GLY A 127 1.00 0.35 -9.12
N ALA A 128 1.25 0.91 -7.93
CA ALA A 128 0.36 0.75 -6.78
C ALA A 128 -1.05 1.32 -7.06
N LEU A 129 -1.21 2.40 -7.82
CA LEU A 129 -2.54 2.95 -8.09
C LEU A 129 -3.26 2.34 -9.30
N LYS A 130 -2.52 1.66 -10.18
CA LYS A 130 -3.04 1.12 -11.45
C LYS A 130 -4.24 0.19 -11.27
N ASP A 131 -4.29 -0.59 -10.20
CA ASP A 131 -5.39 -1.52 -9.93
C ASP A 131 -6.75 -0.81 -9.83
N ARG A 132 -6.78 0.45 -9.40
CA ARG A 132 -8.02 1.22 -9.32
C ARG A 132 -8.56 1.65 -10.68
N SER A 133 -7.76 1.58 -11.73
CA SER A 133 -8.23 1.77 -13.11
C SER A 133 -8.75 0.47 -13.72
N ASN A 134 -8.62 -0.68 -13.05
CA ASN A 134 -9.13 -1.96 -13.54
C ASN A 134 -10.65 -2.03 -13.37
N PRO A 135 -11.44 -2.25 -14.45
CA PRO A 135 -12.90 -2.39 -14.35
C PRO A 135 -13.35 -3.53 -13.43
N GLU A 136 -12.59 -4.63 -13.32
CA GLU A 136 -12.91 -5.74 -12.43
C GLU A 136 -12.73 -5.40 -10.93
N LEU A 137 -12.03 -4.30 -10.65
CA LEU A 137 -11.81 -3.74 -9.33
C LEU A 137 -12.54 -2.41 -9.14
N ALA A 138 -13.53 -2.10 -10.00
CA ALA A 138 -14.37 -0.91 -9.89
C ALA A 138 -14.95 -0.68 -8.49
N PRO A 139 -15.34 -1.71 -7.69
CA PRO A 139 -15.82 -1.50 -6.33
C PRO A 139 -14.85 -0.76 -5.42
N LEU A 140 -13.54 -0.78 -5.69
CA LEU A 140 -12.58 0.05 -4.93
C LEU A 140 -12.92 1.55 -5.02
N ASN A 141 -13.47 2.01 -6.15
CA ASN A 141 -13.80 3.40 -6.41
C ASN A 141 -15.24 3.77 -6.05
N ASN A 142 -16.20 2.88 -6.31
CA ASN A 142 -17.62 3.18 -6.23
C ASN A 142 -18.42 2.26 -5.29
N GLY A 143 -17.73 1.41 -4.52
CA GLY A 143 -18.36 0.50 -3.59
C GLY A 143 -18.60 1.13 -2.22
N THR A 144 -19.69 0.73 -1.58
CA THR A 144 -19.95 1.02 -0.17
C THR A 144 -19.00 0.21 0.70
N PRO A 145 -18.25 0.84 1.63
CA PRO A 145 -17.30 0.13 2.47
C PRO A 145 -17.99 -0.56 3.65
N TYR A 146 -17.59 -1.79 3.93
CA TYR A 146 -17.97 -2.55 5.11
C TYR A 146 -16.72 -3.05 5.82
N ALA A 147 -16.62 -2.81 7.12
CA ALA A 147 -15.55 -3.38 7.94
C ALA A 147 -15.76 -4.89 8.09
N LEU A 148 -14.68 -5.65 7.91
CA LEU A 148 -14.65 -7.09 8.13
C LEU A 148 -13.79 -7.40 9.35
N GLU A 149 -13.99 -8.58 9.93
CA GLU A 149 -13.19 -9.07 11.04
C GLU A 149 -12.22 -10.14 10.54
N VAL A 150 -11.01 -10.17 11.09
CA VAL A 150 -10.03 -11.21 10.78
C VAL A 150 -10.10 -12.28 11.86
N LYS A 151 -10.13 -13.56 11.45
CA LYS A 151 -9.94 -14.71 12.33
C LYS A 151 -8.52 -15.22 12.17
N ALA A 152 -7.76 -15.25 13.26
CA ALA A 152 -6.40 -15.75 13.30
C ALA A 152 -6.16 -16.54 14.59
N HIS A 153 -5.38 -17.62 14.51
CA HIS A 153 -5.13 -18.53 15.63
C HIS A 153 -6.41 -19.08 16.28
N ASN A 154 -7.46 -19.30 15.46
CA ASN A 154 -8.81 -19.70 15.86
C ASN A 154 -9.63 -18.65 16.61
N PHE A 155 -9.09 -17.46 16.87
CA PHE A 155 -9.79 -16.38 17.55
C PHE A 155 -10.17 -15.27 16.57
N THR A 156 -11.34 -14.69 16.76
CA THR A 156 -11.71 -13.44 16.11
C THR A 156 -11.11 -12.24 16.86
N ARG A 157 -11.09 -11.05 16.24
CA ARG A 157 -10.64 -9.82 16.91
C ARG A 157 -11.45 -9.48 18.16
N SER A 158 -12.74 -9.86 18.19
CA SER A 158 -13.63 -9.70 19.34
C SER A 158 -13.35 -10.68 20.47
N GLU A 159 -12.87 -11.89 20.16
CA GLU A 159 -12.50 -12.92 21.15
C GLU A 159 -11.07 -12.74 21.68
N ALA A 160 -10.21 -12.11 20.87
CA ALA A 160 -8.81 -11.86 21.17
C ALA A 160 -8.50 -11.22 22.54
N PRO A 161 -9.21 -10.16 22.98
CA PRO A 161 -8.86 -9.47 24.22
C PRO A 161 -9.00 -10.37 25.44
N ALA A 162 -10.02 -11.21 25.47
CA ALA A 162 -10.24 -12.18 26.55
C ALA A 162 -9.09 -13.21 26.61
N ARG A 163 -8.65 -13.70 25.44
CA ARG A 163 -7.51 -14.62 25.37
C ARG A 163 -6.20 -13.95 25.78
N LEU A 164 -5.96 -12.71 25.36
CA LEU A 164 -4.77 -11.94 25.74
C LEU A 164 -4.73 -11.67 27.25
N GLU A 165 -5.88 -11.41 27.88
CA GLU A 165 -5.99 -11.25 29.33
C GLU A 165 -5.68 -12.56 30.06
N GLU A 166 -6.22 -13.69 29.60
CA GLU A 166 -5.94 -15.02 30.14
C GLU A 166 -4.44 -15.34 30.08
N ILE A 167 -3.82 -15.11 28.92
CA ILE A 167 -2.37 -15.28 28.73
C ILE A 167 -1.60 -14.39 29.70
N GLY A 168 -1.99 -13.12 29.86
CA GLY A 168 -1.35 -12.19 30.80
C GLY A 168 -1.40 -12.69 32.24
N LYS A 169 -2.56 -13.16 32.71
CA LYS A 169 -2.71 -13.76 34.05
C LYS A 169 -1.82 -15.00 34.23
N ARG A 170 -1.75 -15.85 33.20
CA ARG A 170 -0.93 -17.08 33.23
C ARG A 170 0.57 -16.77 33.26
N ILE A 171 1.03 -15.81 32.46
CA ILE A 171 2.43 -15.33 32.47
C ILE A 171 2.81 -14.82 33.87
N ASN A 172 1.97 -14.00 34.48
CA ASN A 172 2.23 -13.48 35.84
C ASN A 172 2.36 -14.61 36.87
N LYS A 173 1.44 -15.59 36.83
CA LYS A 173 1.49 -16.76 37.71
C LYS A 173 2.78 -17.59 37.52
N ILE A 174 3.19 -17.82 36.27
CA ILE A 174 4.42 -18.56 35.98
C ILE A 174 5.65 -17.78 36.48
N ASN A 175 5.69 -16.46 36.27
CA ASN A 175 6.77 -15.62 36.76
C ASN A 175 6.88 -15.64 38.29
N GLU A 176 5.76 -15.66 39.02
CA GLU A 176 5.77 -15.84 40.47
C GLU A 176 6.31 -17.20 40.89
N LEU A 177 5.89 -18.28 40.20
CA LEU A 177 6.42 -19.63 40.46
C LEU A 177 7.91 -19.72 40.19
N LEU A 178 8.41 -19.11 39.10
CA LEU A 178 9.83 -19.09 38.75
C LEU A 178 10.70 -18.29 39.72
N LYS A 179 10.15 -17.32 40.48
CA LYS A 179 10.88 -16.66 41.58
C LYS A 179 11.28 -17.66 42.67
N THR A 180 10.44 -18.68 42.91
CA THR A 180 10.67 -19.72 43.93
C THR A 180 11.34 -20.99 43.34
N LYS A 181 11.10 -21.29 42.07
CA LYS A 181 11.63 -22.47 41.34
C LYS A 181 12.40 -22.06 40.09
N LYS A 182 13.52 -21.36 40.27
CA LYS A 182 14.32 -20.69 39.20
C LYS A 182 14.74 -21.58 38.01
N THR A 183 14.82 -22.89 38.17
CA THR A 183 15.33 -23.83 37.16
C THR A 183 14.28 -24.78 36.58
N ASP A 184 12.98 -24.51 36.78
CA ASP A 184 11.92 -25.31 36.20
C ASP A 184 11.85 -25.12 34.67
N LYS A 185 12.37 -26.11 33.94
CA LYS A 185 12.42 -26.11 32.47
C LYS A 185 11.02 -26.14 31.84
N ALA A 186 10.03 -26.76 32.49
CA ALA A 186 8.68 -26.86 31.96
C ALA A 186 7.96 -25.51 32.05
N LEU A 187 8.05 -24.85 33.21
CA LEU A 187 7.52 -23.49 33.40
C LEU A 187 8.20 -22.48 32.47
N SER A 188 9.52 -22.59 32.29
CA SER A 188 10.27 -21.72 31.37
C SER A 188 9.85 -21.92 29.90
N ALA A 189 9.54 -23.16 29.50
CA ALA A 189 9.05 -23.46 28.15
C ALA A 189 7.61 -22.98 27.94
N GLU A 190 6.73 -23.16 28.94
CA GLU A 190 5.36 -22.65 28.92
C GLU A 190 5.34 -21.12 28.82
N LEU A 191 6.19 -20.43 29.59
CA LEU A 191 6.33 -18.98 29.54
C LEU A 191 6.67 -18.49 28.12
N LYS A 192 7.72 -19.06 27.50
CA LYS A 192 8.12 -18.71 26.13
C LYS A 192 7.01 -18.95 25.12
N LYS A 193 6.26 -20.05 25.26
CA LYS A 193 5.13 -20.36 24.38
C LYS A 193 4.01 -19.33 24.50
N LEU A 194 3.68 -18.92 25.73
CA LEU A 194 2.65 -17.92 26.00
C LEU A 194 3.04 -16.52 25.54
N GLU A 195 4.31 -16.13 25.74
CA GLU A 195 4.85 -14.86 25.23
C GLU A 195 4.80 -14.80 23.70
N GLU A 196 5.15 -15.90 23.03
CA GLU A 196 5.08 -16.00 21.57
C GLU A 196 3.63 -15.98 21.07
N GLU A 197 2.73 -16.72 21.71
CA GLU A 197 1.29 -16.68 21.39
C GLU A 197 0.72 -15.27 21.55
N LYS A 198 1.03 -14.57 22.65
CA LYS A 198 0.63 -13.18 22.90
C LYS A 198 1.12 -12.25 21.79
N ARG A 199 2.37 -12.41 21.37
CA ARG A 199 3.00 -11.60 20.32
C ARG A 199 2.31 -11.82 18.97
N LEU A 200 2.10 -13.09 18.59
CA LEU A 200 1.46 -13.46 17.33
C LEU A 200 0.01 -13.00 17.27
N LEU A 201 -0.78 -13.24 18.32
CA LEU A 201 -2.16 -12.75 18.43
C LEU A 201 -2.20 -11.23 18.28
N SER A 202 -1.40 -10.50 19.06
CA SER A 202 -1.39 -9.02 19.01
C SER A 202 -1.04 -8.49 17.61
N LYS A 203 -0.11 -9.16 16.92
CA LYS A 203 0.32 -8.83 15.56
C LYS A 203 -0.77 -9.12 14.52
N ASP A 204 -1.38 -10.30 14.57
CA ASP A 204 -2.34 -10.72 13.56
C ASP A 204 -3.69 -9.99 13.71
N PHE A 205 -4.06 -9.55 14.92
CA PHE A 205 -5.21 -8.67 15.12
C PHE A 205 -5.00 -7.21 14.73
N ALA A 206 -3.76 -6.79 14.47
CA ALA A 206 -3.48 -5.51 13.82
C ALA A 206 -3.87 -5.54 12.32
N LYS A 207 -4.12 -6.72 11.74
CA LYS A 207 -4.62 -6.83 10.37
C LYS A 207 -6.03 -6.28 10.28
N ILE A 208 -6.28 -5.52 9.21
CA ILE A 208 -7.57 -4.89 8.96
C ILE A 208 -8.10 -5.44 7.64
N ALA A 209 -9.41 -5.69 7.58
CA ALA A 209 -10.05 -6.11 6.34
C ALA A 209 -11.29 -5.24 6.07
N TYR A 210 -11.50 -4.91 4.79
CA TYR A 210 -12.66 -4.19 4.32
C TYR A 210 -13.22 -4.86 3.08
N MET A 211 -14.53 -4.82 2.94
CA MET A 211 -15.23 -5.12 1.70
C MET A 211 -15.72 -3.82 1.08
N MET A 212 -15.59 -3.67 -0.23
CA MET A 212 -16.33 -2.67 -0.98
C MET A 212 -17.31 -3.35 -1.92
N GLN A 213 -18.58 -2.98 -1.81
CA GLN A 213 -19.66 -3.53 -2.63
C GLN A 213 -20.30 -2.43 -3.46
N SER A 214 -20.27 -2.57 -4.79
CA SER A 214 -20.93 -1.65 -5.70
C SER A 214 -22.44 -1.94 -5.80
N ALA A 215 -23.19 -0.96 -6.31
CA ALA A 215 -24.62 -1.12 -6.59
C ALA A 215 -24.94 -2.26 -7.59
N ASN A 216 -23.97 -2.65 -8.42
CA ASN A 216 -24.12 -3.72 -9.41
C ASN A 216 -23.91 -5.12 -8.81
N GLY A 217 -23.64 -5.22 -7.50
CA GLY A 217 -23.33 -6.47 -6.81
C GLY A 217 -21.85 -6.89 -6.94
N ASP A 218 -21.00 -6.02 -7.47
CA ASP A 218 -19.58 -6.30 -7.61
C ASP A 218 -18.89 -6.04 -6.28
N MET A 219 -17.99 -6.93 -5.89
CA MET A 219 -17.38 -6.89 -4.57
C MET A 219 -15.87 -7.02 -4.69
N THR A 220 -15.18 -6.22 -3.88
CA THR A 220 -13.76 -6.39 -3.58
C THR A 220 -13.59 -6.55 -2.08
N VAL A 221 -12.64 -7.37 -1.67
CA VAL A 221 -12.25 -7.52 -0.26
C VAL A 221 -10.77 -7.25 -0.15
N THR A 222 -10.41 -6.21 0.60
CA THR A 222 -9.02 -5.86 0.86
C THR A 222 -8.64 -6.34 2.25
N LEU A 223 -7.53 -7.07 2.35
CA LEU A 223 -6.90 -7.47 3.60
C LEU A 223 -5.52 -6.79 3.71
N PHE A 224 -5.30 -6.14 4.85
CA PHE A 224 -4.13 -5.33 5.15
C PHE A 224 -3.28 -5.97 6.24
N ASN A 225 -1.96 -6.04 6.01
CA ASN A 225 -0.95 -6.47 6.96
C ASN A 225 0.07 -5.35 7.19
N ALA A 226 -0.21 -4.49 8.16
CA ALA A 226 0.67 -3.38 8.55
C ALA A 226 1.46 -3.64 9.86
N GLY A 227 1.23 -4.79 10.52
CA GLY A 227 1.66 -5.00 11.92
C GLY A 227 3.16 -5.01 12.17
N ASP A 228 3.99 -5.26 11.15
CA ASP A 228 5.44 -5.43 11.30
C ASP A 228 6.29 -4.30 10.70
N VAL A 229 5.66 -3.32 10.03
CA VAL A 229 6.38 -2.21 9.43
C VAL A 229 6.78 -1.24 10.52
N ASP A 230 8.09 -1.05 10.66
CA ASP A 230 8.65 -0.06 11.56
C ASP A 230 8.76 1.29 10.84
N PHE A 231 8.08 2.29 11.39
CA PHE A 231 8.08 3.66 10.87
C PHE A 231 9.38 4.42 11.20
N SER A 232 10.24 3.90 12.08
CA SER A 232 11.56 4.46 12.34
C SER A 232 12.45 4.38 11.11
N ASN A 233 13.09 5.49 10.77
CA ASN A 233 14.02 5.59 9.64
C ASN A 233 15.34 4.83 9.86
N ARG A 234 15.54 4.20 11.04
CA ARG A 234 16.77 3.49 11.40
C ARG A 234 16.53 2.02 11.79
N CYS A 235 15.33 1.48 11.53
CA CYS A 235 15.05 0.09 11.82
C CYS A 235 15.91 -0.83 10.93
N ASN A 236 16.77 -1.62 11.56
CA ASN A 236 17.55 -2.66 10.91
C ASN A 236 16.70 -3.93 10.87
N TYR A 237 16.05 -4.19 9.73
CA TYR A 237 15.17 -5.33 9.56
C TYR A 237 15.91 -6.67 9.58
N PHE A 238 17.20 -6.69 9.21
CA PHE A 238 17.99 -7.92 9.29
C PHE A 238 18.23 -8.30 10.74
N GLU A 239 18.62 -7.35 11.58
CA GLU A 239 18.79 -7.58 13.02
C GLU A 239 17.46 -7.91 13.71
N LYS A 240 16.39 -7.21 13.35
CA LYS A 240 15.02 -7.48 13.86
C LYS A 240 14.61 -8.93 13.66
N TYR A 241 15.03 -9.56 12.56
CA TYR A 241 14.68 -10.94 12.22
C TYR A 241 15.86 -11.92 12.32
N GLY A 242 17.01 -11.53 12.90
CA GLY A 242 18.18 -12.40 13.08
C GLY A 242 18.83 -12.90 11.78
N LEU A 243 18.79 -12.08 10.73
CA LEU A 243 19.27 -12.37 9.37
C LEU A 243 20.74 -11.94 9.17
N ASP A 244 21.60 -12.38 10.08
CA ASP A 244 22.99 -11.90 10.18
C ASP A 244 23.88 -12.39 9.03
N THR A 245 23.51 -13.50 8.36
CA THR A 245 24.28 -14.10 7.26
C THR A 245 23.52 -14.04 5.94
N GLU A 246 24.25 -14.09 4.83
CA GLU A 246 23.66 -14.05 3.49
C GLU A 246 22.76 -15.27 3.23
N GLU A 247 23.15 -16.45 3.72
CA GLU A 247 22.35 -17.68 3.59
C GLU A 247 21.02 -17.56 4.32
N LYS A 248 21.04 -17.02 5.55
CA LYS A 248 19.82 -16.74 6.31
C LYS A 248 18.92 -15.75 5.57
N ARG A 249 19.49 -14.69 4.99
CA ARG A 249 18.74 -13.70 4.19
C ARG A 249 18.11 -14.34 2.96
N LYS A 250 18.88 -15.06 2.14
CA LYS A 250 18.38 -15.72 0.92
C LYS A 250 17.25 -16.68 1.25
N LYS A 251 17.44 -17.54 2.25
CA LYS A 251 16.43 -18.48 2.73
C LYS A 251 15.17 -17.75 3.19
N PHE A 252 15.30 -16.71 4.00
CA PHE A 252 14.17 -15.92 4.46
C PHE A 252 13.43 -15.26 3.30
N PHE A 253 14.13 -14.69 2.32
CA PHE A 253 13.50 -14.01 1.20
C PHE A 253 12.73 -14.99 0.31
N GLU A 254 13.30 -16.16 0.09
CA GLU A 254 12.65 -17.26 -0.66
C GLU A 254 11.40 -17.77 0.08
N GLU A 255 11.51 -18.09 1.37
CA GLU A 255 10.39 -18.60 2.19
C GLU A 255 9.23 -17.61 2.31
N ASN A 256 9.51 -16.31 2.24
CA ASN A 256 8.53 -15.23 2.39
C ASN A 256 8.14 -14.57 1.05
N ASN A 257 8.66 -15.08 -0.08
CA ASN A 257 8.44 -14.52 -1.43
C ASN A 257 8.70 -13.00 -1.50
N ILE A 258 9.72 -12.50 -0.78
CA ILE A 258 9.97 -11.06 -0.65
C ILE A 258 10.53 -10.50 -1.95
N GLU A 259 9.85 -9.49 -2.49
CA GLU A 259 10.38 -8.65 -3.57
C GLU A 259 10.92 -7.36 -2.97
N THR A 260 12.23 -7.14 -3.09
CA THR A 260 12.85 -5.86 -2.72
C THR A 260 13.69 -5.35 -3.88
N ILE A 261 13.72 -4.03 -4.01
CA ILE A 261 14.58 -3.34 -4.97
C ILE A 261 16.07 -3.46 -4.62
N ASN A 262 16.40 -3.79 -3.36
CA ASN A 262 17.77 -3.98 -2.90
C ASN A 262 17.81 -4.99 -1.73
N PRO A 263 18.22 -6.24 -1.97
CA PRO A 263 18.24 -7.30 -0.96
C PRO A 263 19.33 -7.13 0.10
N ASP A 264 20.29 -6.25 -0.10
CA ASP A 264 21.39 -6.02 0.83
C ASP A 264 21.15 -4.81 1.75
N ASN A 265 20.13 -4.00 1.46
CA ASN A 265 19.80 -2.84 2.26
C ASN A 265 18.94 -3.23 3.48
N LYS A 266 19.60 -3.32 4.63
CA LYS A 266 18.99 -3.69 5.92
C LYS A 266 17.92 -2.74 6.44
N TYR A 267 17.80 -1.53 5.89
CA TYR A 267 16.81 -0.54 6.31
C TYR A 267 15.51 -0.60 5.50
N ILE A 268 15.48 -1.40 4.43
CA ILE A 268 14.27 -1.60 3.63
C ILE A 268 13.31 -2.50 4.41
N PRO A 269 12.02 -2.12 4.52
CA PRO A 269 11.02 -2.98 5.14
C PRO A 269 10.91 -4.33 4.44
N ILE A 270 10.98 -5.39 5.23
CA ILE A 270 10.63 -6.75 4.81
C ILE A 270 9.50 -7.27 5.69
N LEU A 271 8.46 -7.77 5.03
CA LEU A 271 7.30 -8.34 5.68
C LEU A 271 7.43 -9.86 5.71
N PRO A 272 7.51 -10.48 6.89
CA PRO A 272 7.44 -11.94 6.97
C PRO A 272 6.04 -12.41 6.57
N LYS A 273 6.01 -13.63 6.06
CA LYS A 273 4.81 -14.42 5.81
C LYS A 273 3.95 -14.41 7.07
N SER A 274 2.68 -14.13 6.88
CA SER A 274 1.66 -14.27 7.92
C SER A 274 0.47 -15.05 7.38
N GLU A 275 -0.32 -15.61 8.28
CA GLU A 275 -1.44 -16.47 7.91
C GLU A 275 -2.67 -16.06 8.71
N VAL A 276 -3.83 -16.05 8.07
CA VAL A 276 -5.11 -15.87 8.75
C VAL A 276 -6.03 -17.04 8.40
N ASP A 277 -6.87 -17.43 9.35
CA ASP A 277 -7.74 -18.59 9.18
C ASP A 277 -8.92 -18.24 8.27
N ALA A 278 -9.51 -17.05 8.44
CA ALA A 278 -10.63 -16.56 7.64
C ALA A 278 -10.77 -15.04 7.70
N ILE A 279 -11.46 -14.48 6.71
CA ILE A 279 -11.99 -13.11 6.76
C ILE A 279 -13.49 -13.22 7.07
N MET A 280 -13.88 -12.85 8.28
CA MET A 280 -15.25 -12.98 8.78
C MET A 280 -16.13 -11.83 8.29
N LEU A 281 -17.31 -12.18 7.79
CA LEU A 281 -18.33 -11.23 7.36
C LEU A 281 -19.17 -10.79 8.56
N GLY A 282 -19.39 -9.48 8.69
CA GLY A 282 -20.22 -8.91 9.75
C GLY A 282 -21.71 -9.22 9.58
N ALA A 283 -22.49 -9.04 10.66
CA ALA A 283 -23.93 -9.37 10.70
C ALA A 283 -24.80 -8.62 9.66
N GLY A 284 -24.29 -7.54 9.05
CA GLY A 284 -24.97 -6.79 7.98
C GLY A 284 -24.59 -7.21 6.55
N ILE A 285 -23.72 -8.20 6.39
CA ILE A 285 -23.21 -8.63 5.07
C ILE A 285 -23.77 -10.01 4.73
N ALA A 286 -24.75 -10.03 3.83
CA ALA A 286 -25.36 -11.26 3.34
C ALA A 286 -24.80 -11.63 1.95
N ILE A 287 -23.61 -12.22 1.92
CA ILE A 287 -23.05 -12.81 0.69
C ILE A 287 -23.43 -14.30 0.64
N PRO A 288 -23.95 -14.82 -0.49
CA PRO A 288 -24.26 -16.23 -0.61
C PRO A 288 -23.06 -17.15 -0.32
N VAL A 289 -23.31 -18.24 0.40
CA VAL A 289 -22.33 -19.34 0.54
C VAL A 289 -21.98 -19.86 -0.86
N GLY A 290 -20.69 -20.11 -1.09
CA GLY A 290 -20.18 -20.53 -2.39
C GLY A 290 -19.80 -19.39 -3.33
N THR A 291 -20.01 -18.12 -2.96
CA THR A 291 -19.43 -16.99 -3.69
C THR A 291 -17.91 -17.11 -3.72
N VAL A 292 -17.32 -17.03 -4.91
CA VAL A 292 -15.88 -17.22 -5.15
C VAL A 292 -15.19 -15.89 -5.41
N PHE A 293 -14.02 -15.71 -4.80
CA PHE A 293 -13.11 -14.61 -5.04
C PHE A 293 -11.77 -15.13 -5.57
N THR A 294 -11.11 -14.31 -6.36
CA THR A 294 -9.70 -14.50 -6.75
C THR A 294 -8.88 -13.30 -6.35
N ASN A 295 -7.58 -13.47 -6.20
CA ASN A 295 -6.69 -12.35 -5.92
C ASN A 295 -6.52 -11.47 -7.17
N ALA A 296 -6.46 -10.16 -6.97
CA ALA A 296 -6.07 -9.21 -8.01
C ALA A 296 -4.62 -9.42 -8.45
N ASN A 297 -3.76 -9.91 -7.56
CA ASN A 297 -2.41 -10.33 -7.90
C ASN A 297 -2.44 -11.66 -8.68
N ALA A 298 -2.15 -11.58 -9.98
CA ALA A 298 -2.21 -12.73 -10.90
C ALA A 298 -1.26 -13.90 -10.55
N ARG A 299 -0.27 -13.68 -9.67
CA ARG A 299 0.63 -14.75 -9.19
C ARG A 299 -0.05 -15.69 -8.21
N ASP A 300 -1.05 -15.19 -7.49
CA ASP A 300 -1.88 -16.01 -6.61
C ASP A 300 -3.02 -16.63 -7.42
N LYS A 301 -2.90 -17.95 -7.62
CA LYS A 301 -3.87 -18.76 -8.37
C LYS A 301 -4.92 -19.39 -7.43
N ALA A 302 -4.87 -19.09 -6.13
CA ALA A 302 -5.84 -19.62 -5.20
C ALA A 302 -7.21 -18.96 -5.41
N GLU A 303 -8.25 -19.78 -5.21
CA GLU A 303 -9.61 -19.32 -5.08
C GLU A 303 -9.98 -19.24 -3.60
N TYR A 304 -10.74 -18.22 -3.26
CA TYR A 304 -11.27 -17.98 -1.93
C TYR A 304 -12.79 -18.06 -2.01
N VAL A 305 -13.44 -18.64 -1.01
CA VAL A 305 -14.87 -18.95 -1.07
C VAL A 305 -15.57 -18.60 0.23
N VAL A 306 -16.79 -18.10 0.13
CA VAL A 306 -17.65 -17.87 1.29
C VAL A 306 -18.16 -19.20 1.83
N LYS A 307 -17.89 -19.47 3.11
CA LYS A 307 -18.39 -20.62 3.86
C LYS A 307 -18.97 -20.18 5.19
N GLU A 308 -19.76 -21.06 5.78
CA GLU A 308 -20.20 -20.93 7.17
C GLU A 308 -19.10 -21.43 8.11
N ILE A 309 -18.78 -20.63 9.13
CA ILE A 309 -17.73 -20.87 10.13
C ILE A 309 -18.33 -20.50 11.49
N GLY A 310 -18.67 -21.50 12.30
CA GLY A 310 -19.22 -21.29 13.63
C GLY A 310 -20.50 -20.44 13.65
N GLY A 311 -21.41 -20.67 12.70
CA GLY A 311 -22.68 -19.93 12.57
C GLY A 311 -22.57 -18.52 11.98
N LYS A 312 -21.37 -18.10 11.54
CA LYS A 312 -21.13 -16.84 10.82
C LYS A 312 -20.58 -17.12 9.43
N LEU A 313 -20.76 -16.19 8.50
CA LEU A 313 -20.16 -16.30 7.18
C LEU A 313 -18.71 -15.81 7.21
N GLY A 314 -17.83 -16.48 6.48
CA GLY A 314 -16.44 -16.08 6.32
C GLY A 314 -15.86 -16.51 4.99
N ILE A 315 -14.87 -15.76 4.51
CA ILE A 315 -14.09 -16.07 3.32
C ILE A 315 -12.88 -16.88 3.75
N VAL A 316 -12.71 -18.04 3.13
CA VAL A 316 -11.58 -18.96 3.37
C VAL A 316 -10.97 -19.39 2.05
N LYS A 317 -9.76 -19.96 2.09
CA LYS A 317 -9.17 -20.59 0.91
C LYS A 317 -9.98 -21.83 0.52
N LYS A 318 -10.27 -21.99 -0.79
CA LYS A 318 -11.16 -23.05 -1.29
C LYS A 318 -10.64 -24.46 -1.00
N ASP A 319 -9.33 -24.64 -1.02
CA ASP A 319 -8.62 -25.90 -0.74
C ASP A 319 -8.56 -26.27 0.76
N GLY A 320 -9.10 -25.43 1.65
CA GLY A 320 -9.12 -25.67 3.09
C GLY A 320 -7.84 -25.24 3.83
N GLY A 321 -6.89 -24.59 3.14
CA GLY A 321 -5.73 -23.97 3.76
C GLY A 321 -6.04 -22.61 4.40
N LYS A 322 -5.08 -22.09 5.15
CA LYS A 322 -5.11 -20.70 5.63
C LYS A 322 -4.91 -19.72 4.47
N ILE A 323 -5.39 -18.49 4.66
CA ILE A 323 -5.09 -17.37 3.78
C ILE A 323 -3.68 -16.90 4.11
N VAL A 324 -2.75 -17.12 3.19
CA VAL A 324 -1.34 -16.73 3.33
C VAL A 324 -1.17 -15.31 2.81
N MET A 325 -0.48 -14.47 3.58
CA MET A 325 -0.03 -13.13 3.21
C MET A 325 1.49 -13.11 3.17
N ASP A 326 2.05 -13.21 1.97
CA ASP A 326 3.48 -13.10 1.66
C ASP A 326 3.69 -12.18 0.44
N GLY A 327 4.90 -12.04 -0.09
CA GLY A 327 5.12 -11.18 -1.26
C GLY A 327 4.48 -11.67 -2.57
N LYS A 328 4.04 -12.93 -2.64
CA LYS A 328 3.32 -13.50 -3.80
C LYS A 328 1.83 -13.22 -3.74
N THR A 329 1.22 -13.28 -2.55
CA THR A 329 -0.23 -13.10 -2.37
C THR A 329 -0.61 -11.69 -1.94
N SER A 330 0.25 -11.00 -1.20
CA SER A 330 0.01 -9.69 -0.59
C SER A 330 1.18 -8.74 -0.86
N LYS A 331 1.18 -8.10 -2.03
CA LYS A 331 2.22 -7.14 -2.39
C LYS A 331 2.22 -6.00 -1.36
N ASN A 332 3.39 -5.72 -0.78
CA ASN A 332 3.55 -4.69 0.27
C ASN A 332 2.56 -4.85 1.46
N GLY A 333 2.13 -6.08 1.75
CA GLY A 333 1.18 -6.37 2.83
C GLY A 333 -0.28 -6.09 2.47
N VAL A 334 -0.61 -5.84 1.21
CA VAL A 334 -1.98 -5.59 0.75
C VAL A 334 -2.41 -6.70 -0.19
N MET A 335 -3.49 -7.39 0.18
CA MET A 335 -4.16 -8.39 -0.61
C MET A 335 -5.53 -7.85 -1.04
N ILE A 336 -5.85 -7.90 -2.33
CA ILE A 336 -7.17 -7.51 -2.84
C ILE A 336 -7.79 -8.72 -3.51
N LEU A 337 -8.92 -9.16 -2.99
CA LEU A 337 -9.75 -10.20 -3.56
C LEU A 337 -10.86 -9.56 -4.40
N LYS A 338 -11.07 -10.05 -5.61
CA LYS A 338 -12.17 -9.68 -6.50
C LYS A 338 -13.16 -10.81 -6.62
N HIS A 339 -14.44 -10.50 -6.53
CA HIS A 339 -15.51 -11.46 -6.73
C HIS A 339 -15.56 -11.92 -8.19
N ILE A 340 -15.59 -13.24 -8.42
CA ILE A 340 -15.87 -13.81 -9.74
C ILE A 340 -17.38 -13.86 -9.93
N LYS A 341 -17.88 -13.11 -10.91
CA LYS A 341 -19.27 -13.23 -11.35
C LYS A 341 -19.46 -14.61 -11.99
N ASN A 342 -19.99 -15.56 -11.23
CA ASN A 342 -20.79 -16.61 -11.85
C ASN A 342 -22.05 -15.91 -12.33
N VAL A 343 -22.14 -15.63 -13.62
CA VAL A 343 -23.37 -15.08 -14.22
C VAL A 343 -24.49 -16.10 -13.97
N ILE A 344 -25.24 -15.91 -12.89
CA ILE A 344 -26.56 -16.51 -12.73
C ILE A 344 -27.54 -15.34 -12.82
N PHE A 345 -27.70 -14.79 -14.01
CA PHE A 345 -28.99 -14.21 -14.36
C PHE A 345 -29.99 -15.38 -14.37
N LYS A 346 -30.58 -15.70 -13.21
CA LYS A 346 -31.97 -16.17 -13.21
C LYS A 346 -32.79 -14.97 -13.60
N GLY A 347 -32.80 -14.67 -14.91
CA GLY A 347 -33.61 -13.60 -15.45
C GLY A 347 -35.01 -13.72 -14.88
N ALA A 348 -35.56 -12.60 -14.40
CA ALA A 348 -36.99 -12.50 -14.22
C ALA A 348 -37.64 -13.04 -15.51
N PRO A 349 -38.70 -13.87 -15.41
CA PRO A 349 -39.35 -14.41 -16.60
C PRO A 349 -39.63 -13.24 -17.54
N LYS A 350 -39.23 -13.38 -18.82
CA LYS A 350 -39.24 -12.35 -19.88
C LYS A 350 -40.58 -11.60 -20.10
N LYS A 351 -41.59 -11.81 -19.26
CA LYS A 351 -42.97 -11.33 -19.35
C LYS A 351 -43.47 -10.46 -18.19
N LYS A 352 -42.68 -10.15 -17.15
CA LYS A 352 -43.12 -9.17 -16.12
C LYS A 352 -42.35 -7.86 -16.24
N VAL A 353 -42.96 -6.92 -16.94
CA VAL A 353 -42.60 -5.50 -16.89
C VAL A 353 -43.18 -4.94 -15.59
N TYR A 354 -42.33 -4.43 -14.70
CA TYR A 354 -42.73 -3.87 -13.39
C TYR A 354 -42.92 -2.35 -13.40
N TYR A 355 -42.92 -1.72 -14.57
CA TYR A 355 -43.14 -0.28 -14.70
C TYR A 355 -44.64 0.03 -14.78
N ASN A 356 -45.10 0.97 -13.95
CA ASN A 356 -46.42 1.57 -14.07
C ASN A 356 -46.46 2.47 -15.32
N ALA A 357 -47.27 2.11 -16.31
CA ALA A 357 -47.36 2.82 -17.59
C ALA A 357 -47.85 4.27 -17.47
N GLN A 358 -48.37 4.70 -16.31
CA GLN A 358 -48.83 6.06 -16.08
C GLN A 358 -47.70 7.10 -15.92
N TYR A 359 -46.46 6.68 -15.67
CA TYR A 359 -45.31 7.59 -15.53
C TYR A 359 -44.24 7.27 -16.58
N ASN A 360 -44.50 7.71 -17.81
CA ASN A 360 -43.56 7.61 -18.92
C ASN A 360 -42.51 8.73 -18.81
N PHE A 361 -41.46 8.54 -18.00
CA PHE A 361 -40.31 9.45 -17.91
C PHE A 361 -39.37 9.33 -19.12
N VAL A 362 -39.91 9.36 -20.35
CA VAL A 362 -39.09 9.52 -21.55
C VAL A 362 -38.79 11.00 -21.72
N SER A 363 -37.96 11.55 -20.83
CA SER A 363 -37.20 12.75 -21.15
C SER A 363 -36.11 12.30 -22.12
N ASN A 364 -36.27 12.58 -23.41
CA ASN A 364 -35.32 12.25 -24.47
C ASN A 364 -34.08 13.16 -24.32
N PRO A 365 -32.96 12.75 -23.69
CA PRO A 365 -31.87 13.66 -23.34
C PRO A 365 -30.92 13.93 -24.52
N TYR A 366 -31.15 13.28 -25.67
CA TYR A 366 -30.27 13.29 -26.84
C TYR A 366 -30.97 13.76 -28.12
N LYS A 367 -31.91 14.71 -28.02
CA LYS A 367 -32.30 15.46 -29.21
C LYS A 367 -31.12 16.36 -29.59
N GLN A 368 -30.33 15.93 -30.59
CA GLN A 368 -29.24 16.73 -31.16
C GLN A 368 -29.79 18.11 -31.53
N PRO A 369 -29.20 19.23 -31.07
CA PRO A 369 -29.62 20.55 -31.50
C PRO A 369 -29.40 20.68 -33.02
N GLU A 370 -30.33 21.32 -33.72
CA GLU A 370 -30.15 21.65 -35.14
C GLU A 370 -28.88 22.49 -35.31
N GLN A 371 -28.00 22.08 -36.24
CA GLN A 371 -26.83 22.87 -36.59
C GLN A 371 -27.27 24.15 -37.31
N THR A 372 -27.13 25.29 -36.64
CA THR A 372 -27.25 26.60 -37.27
C THR A 372 -26.05 26.87 -38.16
N ILE A 373 -26.27 27.31 -39.41
CA ILE A 373 -25.21 27.75 -40.32
C ILE A 373 -24.68 29.10 -39.85
N GLU A 374 -23.37 29.22 -39.64
CA GLU A 374 -22.71 30.47 -39.24
C GLU A 374 -22.90 31.54 -40.33
N GLY A 375 -23.50 32.69 -39.98
CA GLY A 375 -23.66 33.85 -40.87
C GLY A 375 -25.09 34.31 -41.17
N GLU A 376 -26.12 33.51 -40.86
CA GLU A 376 -27.52 33.85 -41.19
C GLU A 376 -28.09 35.07 -40.45
N LYS A 377 -27.50 35.47 -39.31
CA LYS A 377 -27.96 36.62 -38.50
C LYS A 377 -27.20 37.92 -38.75
N LEU A 378 -26.28 37.97 -39.73
CA LEU A 378 -25.53 39.17 -40.10
C LEU A 378 -25.99 39.80 -41.43
N SER A 379 -27.01 39.25 -42.10
CA SER A 379 -27.48 39.74 -43.41
C SER A 379 -28.59 40.81 -43.34
N ILE A 380 -28.94 41.31 -42.15
CA ILE A 380 -29.92 42.38 -42.00
C ILE A 380 -29.23 43.64 -41.47
N LEU A 381 -28.35 44.23 -42.29
CA LEU A 381 -27.92 45.63 -42.24
C LEU A 381 -27.17 45.96 -43.54
N ALA A 382 -27.88 45.85 -44.66
CA ALA A 382 -27.51 46.46 -45.93
C ALA A 382 -28.78 46.79 -46.71
N LYS A 383 -29.40 47.91 -46.35
CA LYS A 383 -30.18 48.75 -47.27
C LYS A 383 -29.62 50.15 -47.18
#